data_AF-A0A9N9CB40-F1
#
_entry.id   AF-A0A9N9CB40-F1
#
_cell.length_a   1.000
_cell.length_b   1.000
_cell.length_c   1.000
_cell.angle_alpha   90.00
_cell.angle_beta   90.00
_cell.angle_gamma   90.00
#
_symmetry.space_group_name_H-M   'P 1'
#
loop_
_entity.id
_entity.type
_entity.pdbx_description
1 polymer ?
#
loop_
_entity_poly.entity_id
_entity_poly.type
_entity_poly.pdbx_seq_one_letter_code
_entity_poly.pdbx_strand_id
1 'polypeptide(L)'
;MSQKKKVNVIGAGVIGITTALILQRNGYQVQILAEHWPGDSDINYTSPWAGAAWKPNFYLNNAKNVDKFERISFETFWALLQTPDTGLMSATIYDYMDKKPELNRDVWYREFVPKVHLSHINESFDDDVDIVVNCTGINARTFGGVQDEKLCPELTLGVSTHALKIISHNVGRQPTRIGGIRLEIEIRKNDKGKNII
;
A
#
# COMPACT_ATOMS: atom_id res chain seq x y z
N MET A 1 35.61 -20.74 -2.92
CA MET A 1 34.37 -19.94 -2.81
C MET A 1 34.75 -18.50 -2.45
N SER A 2 34.24 -17.50 -3.17
CA SER A 2 34.49 -16.08 -2.84
C SER A 2 33.90 -15.74 -1.47
N GLN A 3 34.63 -15.01 -0.63
CA GLN A 3 34.17 -14.59 0.69
C GLN A 3 32.99 -13.62 0.54
N LYS A 4 31.82 -13.97 1.08
CA LYS A 4 30.63 -13.12 1.03
C LYS A 4 30.92 -11.77 1.69
N LYS A 5 30.51 -10.68 1.04
CA LYS A 5 30.60 -9.32 1.63
C LYS A 5 29.66 -9.25 2.83
N LYS A 6 30.17 -8.77 3.97
CA LYS A 6 29.40 -8.57 5.20
C LYS A 6 28.69 -7.21 5.17
N VAL A 7 27.42 -7.19 5.56
CA VAL A 7 26.57 -5.98 5.60
C VAL A 7 25.82 -5.94 6.92
N ASN A 8 25.84 -4.79 7.59
CA ASN A 8 25.04 -4.54 8.78
C ASN A 8 23.80 -3.73 8.39
N VAL A 9 22.63 -4.19 8.78
CA VAL A 9 21.35 -3.48 8.64
C VAL A 9 20.94 -2.97 10.01
N ILE A 10 20.62 -1.68 10.12
CA ILE A 10 20.23 -1.05 11.39
C ILE A 10 18.72 -0.88 11.44
N GLY A 11 18.08 -1.51 12.43
CA GLY A 11 16.64 -1.52 12.65
C GLY A 11 15.93 -2.75 12.07
N ALA A 12 14.99 -3.32 12.82
CA ALA A 12 14.20 -4.49 12.44
C ALA A 12 12.71 -4.16 12.19
N GLY A 13 12.44 -2.98 11.64
CA GLY A 13 11.13 -2.66 11.06
C GLY A 13 10.97 -3.26 9.66
N VAL A 14 9.78 -3.08 9.06
CA VAL A 14 9.47 -3.61 7.72
C VAL A 14 10.52 -3.26 6.66
N ILE A 15 11.06 -2.03 6.68
CA ILE A 15 12.13 -1.60 5.77
C ILE A 15 13.41 -2.40 6.03
N GLY A 16 13.87 -2.45 7.28
CA GLY A 16 15.11 -3.14 7.64
C GLY A 16 15.08 -4.63 7.33
N ILE A 17 13.99 -5.32 7.69
CA ILE A 17 13.84 -6.76 7.43
C ILE A 17 13.75 -7.05 5.92
N THR A 18 12.98 -6.25 5.18
CA THR A 18 12.87 -6.42 3.72
C THR A 18 14.22 -6.19 3.03
N THR A 19 14.95 -5.14 3.42
CA THR A 19 16.30 -4.87 2.92
C THR A 19 17.26 -6.00 3.26
N ALA A 20 17.25 -6.49 4.50
CA ALA A 20 18.10 -7.60 4.93
C ALA A 20 17.83 -8.88 4.15
N LEU A 21 16.55 -9.22 3.92
CA LEU A 21 16.13 -10.36 3.11
C LEU A 21 16.63 -10.25 1.67
N ILE A 22 16.43 -9.09 1.04
CA ILE A 22 16.89 -8.85 -0.35
C ILE A 22 18.42 -8.95 -0.44
N LEU A 23 19.16 -8.36 0.50
CA LEU A 23 20.62 -8.46 0.54
C LEU A 23 21.07 -9.92 0.74
N GLN A 24 20.45 -10.66 1.65
CA GLN A 24 20.80 -12.05 1.90
C GLN A 24 20.56 -12.93 0.65
N ARG A 25 19.43 -12.74 -0.04
CA ARG A 25 19.11 -13.42 -1.31
C ARG A 25 20.11 -13.09 -2.42
N ASN A 26 20.70 -11.90 -2.40
CA ASN A 26 21.74 -11.46 -3.35
C ASN A 26 23.18 -11.84 -2.91
N GLY A 27 23.32 -12.79 -1.98
CA GLY A 27 24.62 -13.40 -1.64
C GLY A 27 25.45 -12.65 -0.61
N TYR A 28 24.91 -11.61 0.03
CA TYR A 28 25.58 -10.91 1.14
C TYR A 28 25.45 -11.69 2.46
N GLN A 29 26.43 -11.51 3.34
CA GLN A 29 26.34 -11.97 4.73
C GLN A 29 25.78 -10.84 5.58
N VAL A 30 24.50 -10.93 5.94
CA VAL A 30 23.76 -9.85 6.61
C VAL A 30 23.70 -10.07 8.12
N GLN A 31 23.92 -9.01 8.88
CA GLN A 31 23.64 -8.93 10.31
C GLN A 31 22.67 -7.78 10.57
N ILE A 32 21.60 -8.01 11.33
CA ILE A 32 20.67 -6.96 11.76
C ILE A 32 21.04 -6.52 13.17
N LEU A 33 21.11 -5.20 13.38
CA LEU A 33 21.33 -4.57 14.67
C LEU A 33 20.10 -3.70 14.96
N ALA A 34 19.32 -4.05 15.97
CA ALA A 34 18.07 -3.37 16.27
C ALA A 34 17.82 -3.30 17.78
N GLU A 35 17.21 -2.20 18.21
CA GLU A 35 16.70 -2.01 19.57
C GLU A 35 15.38 -2.77 19.77
N HIS A 36 14.50 -2.76 18.77
CA HIS A 36 13.19 -3.42 18.78
C HIS A 36 13.10 -4.46 17.65
N TRP A 37 12.38 -5.55 17.91
CA TRP A 37 12.19 -6.71 17.04
C TRP A 37 10.70 -6.98 16.74
N PRO A 38 10.39 -7.71 15.65
CA PRO A 38 9.02 -8.17 15.41
C PRO A 38 8.47 -8.91 16.63
N GLY A 39 7.31 -8.46 17.12
CA GLY A 39 6.71 -8.93 18.37
C GLY A 39 6.74 -7.87 19.48
N ASP A 40 7.69 -6.94 19.44
CA ASP A 40 7.75 -5.84 20.39
C ASP A 40 6.68 -4.78 20.10
N SER A 41 6.18 -4.12 21.14
CA SER A 41 5.24 -3.00 21.04
C SER A 41 5.82 -1.79 21.76
N ASP A 42 6.33 -0.82 21.00
CA ASP A 42 6.91 0.41 21.52
C ASP A 42 6.55 1.60 20.63
N ILE A 43 6.40 2.80 21.21
CA ILE A 43 6.08 4.02 20.46
C ILE A 43 7.19 4.43 19.48
N ASN A 44 8.43 4.06 19.76
CA ASN A 44 9.59 4.28 18.90
C ASN A 44 9.76 3.19 17.84
N TYR A 45 8.90 2.17 17.84
CA TYR A 45 8.86 1.10 16.84
C TYR A 45 7.57 1.17 16.04
N THR A 46 7.62 1.74 14.83
CA THR A 46 6.40 2.06 14.07
C THR A 46 5.72 0.86 13.44
N SER A 47 6.46 -0.21 13.11
CA SER A 47 5.94 -1.33 12.31
C SER A 47 4.71 -2.05 12.90
N PRO A 48 4.63 -2.34 14.22
CA PRO A 48 3.46 -3.00 14.83
C PRO A 48 2.17 -2.17 14.79
N TRP A 49 2.27 -0.85 14.68
CA TRP A 49 1.12 0.05 14.70
C TRP A 49 0.46 0.25 13.33
N ALA A 50 1.06 -0.29 12.27
CA ALA A 50 0.48 -0.22 10.94
C ALA A 50 -0.68 -1.22 10.81
N GLY A 51 -1.83 -0.78 10.29
CA GLY A 51 -2.84 -1.71 9.78
C GLY A 51 -2.39 -2.44 8.50
N ALA A 52 -1.53 -1.77 7.73
CA ALA A 52 -0.89 -2.22 6.50
C ALA A 52 -1.88 -2.75 5.43
N ALA A 53 -2.40 -1.82 4.62
CA ALA A 53 -2.95 -2.13 3.30
C ALA A 53 -2.04 -1.49 2.25
N TRP A 54 -1.88 -2.15 1.10
CA TRP A 54 -1.31 -1.47 -0.06
C TRP A 54 -2.36 -0.52 -0.63
N LYS A 55 -2.07 0.78 -0.62
CA LYS A 55 -2.84 1.80 -1.31
C LYS A 55 -1.88 2.75 -2.04
N PRO A 56 -2.22 3.17 -3.26
CA PRO A 56 -1.41 4.14 -3.99
C PRO A 56 -1.41 5.48 -3.25
N ASN A 57 -0.24 6.11 -3.10
CA ASN A 57 -0.14 7.36 -2.36
C ASN A 57 -0.46 8.57 -3.24
N PHE A 58 -1.69 9.06 -3.13
CA PHE A 58 -2.18 10.23 -3.88
C PHE A 58 -1.44 11.54 -3.55
N TYR A 59 -0.75 11.63 -2.41
CA TYR A 59 -0.08 12.86 -1.95
C TYR A 59 1.39 12.97 -2.39
N LEU A 60 1.98 11.89 -2.90
CA LEU A 60 3.39 11.82 -3.28
C LEU A 60 3.60 11.65 -4.79
N ASN A 61 2.60 11.95 -5.61
CA ASN A 61 2.63 11.80 -7.08
C ASN A 61 3.82 12.51 -7.80
N ASN A 62 4.60 13.35 -7.11
CA ASN A 62 5.79 14.01 -7.64
C ASN A 62 7.08 13.73 -6.85
N ALA A 63 7.03 12.85 -5.83
CA ALA A 63 8.22 12.46 -5.10
C ALA A 63 9.00 11.41 -5.92
N LYS A 64 10.31 11.64 -6.10
CA LYS A 64 11.16 10.77 -6.92
C LYS A 64 11.05 9.30 -6.48
N ASN A 65 10.75 8.42 -7.44
CA ASN A 65 10.72 6.96 -7.31
C ASN A 65 9.62 6.35 -6.42
N VAL A 66 8.65 7.14 -5.93
CA VAL A 66 7.55 6.58 -5.10
C VAL A 66 6.70 5.60 -5.89
N ASP A 67 6.36 5.96 -7.13
CA ASP A 67 5.68 5.12 -8.12
C ASP A 67 6.37 3.75 -8.30
N LYS A 68 7.69 3.76 -8.44
CA LYS A 68 8.50 2.56 -8.62
C LYS A 68 8.45 1.65 -7.40
N PHE A 69 8.58 2.20 -6.19
CA PHE A 69 8.53 1.39 -4.96
C PHE A 69 7.15 0.83 -4.70
N GLU A 70 6.10 1.62 -4.93
CA GLU A 70 4.73 1.18 -4.79
C GLU A 70 4.38 0.07 -5.79
N ARG A 71 4.80 0.20 -7.05
CA ARG A 71 4.64 -0.83 -8.08
C ARG A 71 5.36 -2.13 -7.73
N ILE A 72 6.65 -2.07 -7.41
CA ILE A 72 7.43 -3.27 -7.04
C ILE A 72 6.83 -3.95 -5.80
N SER A 73 6.39 -3.15 -4.82
CA SER A 73 5.74 -3.68 -3.62
C SER A 73 4.43 -4.37 -3.95
N PHE A 74 3.58 -3.76 -4.79
CA PHE A 74 2.33 -4.36 -5.24
C PHE A 74 2.57 -5.69 -5.93
N GLU A 75 3.44 -5.71 -6.95
CA GLU A 75 3.76 -6.93 -7.72
C GLU A 75 4.30 -8.03 -6.80
N THR A 76 5.12 -7.67 -5.81
CA THR A 76 5.65 -8.60 -4.81
C THR A 76 4.54 -9.16 -3.91
N PHE A 77 3.68 -8.31 -3.34
CA PHE A 77 2.57 -8.77 -2.51
C PHE A 77 1.59 -9.62 -3.31
N TRP A 78 1.29 -9.21 -4.55
CA TRP A 78 0.39 -9.93 -5.45
C TRP A 78 0.91 -11.33 -5.77
N ALA A 79 2.21 -11.48 -6.03
CA ALA A 79 2.83 -12.79 -6.21
C ALA A 79 2.80 -13.63 -4.92
N LEU A 80 3.01 -13.00 -3.76
CA LEU A 80 2.98 -13.67 -2.45
C LEU A 80 1.57 -14.12 -2.02
N LEU A 81 0.49 -13.55 -2.56
CA LEU A 81 -0.87 -14.05 -2.32
C LEU A 81 -1.06 -15.51 -2.74
N GLN A 82 -0.26 -15.99 -3.69
CA GLN A 82 -0.28 -17.38 -4.13
C GLN A 82 0.51 -18.32 -3.20
N THR A 83 1.18 -17.77 -2.19
CA THR A 83 2.00 -18.53 -1.23
C THR A 83 1.21 -18.68 0.09
N PRO A 84 1.00 -19.93 0.56
CA PRO A 84 0.39 -20.18 1.86
C PRO A 84 1.15 -19.49 3.00
N ASP A 85 0.44 -19.21 4.09
CA ASP A 85 0.99 -18.72 5.37
C ASP A 85 1.73 -17.36 5.30
N THR A 86 1.51 -16.58 4.24
CA THR A 86 2.09 -15.22 4.12
C THR A 86 1.38 -14.17 4.97
N GLY A 87 0.18 -14.47 5.47
CA GLY A 87 -0.67 -13.50 6.18
C GLY A 87 -1.23 -12.39 5.28
N LEU A 88 -1.03 -12.48 3.97
CA LEU A 88 -1.60 -11.54 2.99
C LEU A 88 -2.99 -11.99 2.57
N MET A 89 -3.86 -11.01 2.34
CA MET A 89 -5.20 -11.21 1.78
C MET A 89 -5.46 -10.19 0.67
N SER A 90 -6.20 -10.59 -0.36
CA SER A 90 -6.78 -9.65 -1.30
C SER A 90 -8.10 -9.13 -0.74
N ALA A 91 -8.32 -7.83 -0.88
CA ALA A 91 -9.56 -7.18 -0.48
C ALA A 91 -9.93 -6.12 -1.52
N THR A 92 -11.22 -6.02 -1.85
CA THR A 92 -11.74 -4.96 -2.71
C THR A 92 -11.74 -3.64 -1.95
N ILE A 93 -11.15 -2.61 -2.54
CA ILE A 93 -11.06 -1.26 -1.97
C ILE A 93 -11.87 -0.31 -2.85
N TYR A 94 -12.74 0.48 -2.22
CA TYR A 94 -13.46 1.58 -2.86
C TYR A 94 -12.87 2.91 -2.39
N ASP A 95 -12.36 3.72 -3.32
CA ASP A 95 -11.87 5.06 -3.04
C ASP A 95 -12.86 6.09 -3.59
N TYR A 96 -13.34 6.97 -2.71
CA TYR A 96 -14.22 8.08 -3.06
C TYR A 96 -13.42 9.37 -3.11
N MET A 97 -13.57 10.15 -4.19
CA MET A 97 -12.84 11.39 -4.40
C MET A 97 -13.82 12.53 -4.65
N ASP A 98 -13.57 13.70 -4.05
CA ASP A 98 -14.43 14.88 -4.20
C ASP A 98 -14.43 15.44 -5.63
N LYS A 99 -13.39 15.11 -6.41
CA LYS A 99 -13.25 15.50 -7.82
C LYS A 99 -12.97 14.27 -8.65
N LYS A 100 -13.46 14.29 -9.89
CA LYS A 100 -13.15 13.24 -10.88
C LYS A 100 -11.63 13.18 -11.09
N PRO A 101 -10.98 12.02 -10.87
CA PRO A 101 -9.54 11.91 -11.02
C PRO A 101 -9.11 11.96 -12.49
N GLU A 102 -7.95 12.55 -12.75
CA GLU A 102 -7.25 12.44 -14.02
C GLU A 102 -6.55 11.10 -14.09
N LEU A 103 -6.96 10.22 -15.00
CA LEU A 103 -6.53 8.81 -15.00
C LEU A 103 -5.01 8.60 -15.04
N ASN A 104 -4.28 9.43 -15.77
CA ASN A 104 -2.82 9.29 -15.91
C ASN A 104 -2.04 9.90 -14.75
N ARG A 105 -2.66 10.82 -13.99
CA ARG A 105 -2.02 11.49 -12.85
C ARG A 105 -2.46 10.85 -11.53
N ASP A 106 -3.76 10.73 -11.34
CA ASP A 106 -4.38 10.35 -10.07
C ASP A 106 -4.63 8.84 -9.97
N VAL A 107 -4.60 8.12 -11.10
CA VAL A 107 -4.88 6.66 -11.18
C VAL A 107 -3.77 5.92 -11.95
N TRP A 108 -2.53 6.38 -11.86
CA TRP A 108 -1.37 5.84 -12.58
C TRP A 108 -1.15 4.33 -12.31
N TYR A 109 -1.56 3.84 -11.14
CA TYR A 109 -1.46 2.44 -10.74
C TYR A 109 -2.37 1.49 -11.54
N ARG A 110 -3.34 2.02 -12.31
CA ARG A 110 -4.25 1.24 -13.17
C ARG A 110 -3.55 0.36 -14.21
N GLU A 111 -2.28 0.62 -14.48
CA GLU A 111 -1.49 -0.09 -15.48
C GLU A 111 -1.00 -1.45 -14.99
N PHE A 112 -0.94 -1.66 -13.67
CA PHE A 112 -0.39 -2.89 -13.08
C PHE A 112 -1.24 -3.46 -11.95
N VAL A 113 -2.20 -2.69 -11.40
CA VAL A 113 -3.22 -3.23 -10.50
C VAL A 113 -4.32 -3.87 -11.34
N PRO A 114 -4.66 -5.16 -11.14
CA PRO A 114 -5.75 -5.82 -11.84
C PRO A 114 -7.04 -5.04 -11.62
N LYS A 115 -7.68 -4.62 -12.72
CA LYS A 115 -9.01 -4.03 -12.65
C LYS A 115 -10.01 -5.16 -12.47
N VAL A 116 -10.70 -5.19 -11.32
CA VAL A 116 -12.09 -5.67 -11.32
C VAL A 116 -12.96 -4.43 -11.45
N HIS A 117 -13.05 -3.94 -12.68
CA HIS A 117 -13.97 -2.86 -13.03
C HIS A 117 -15.07 -3.51 -13.85
N LEU A 118 -16.19 -3.81 -13.21
CA LEU A 118 -17.42 -4.07 -13.94
C LEU A 118 -17.88 -2.72 -14.46
N SER A 119 -18.00 -2.59 -15.77
CA SER A 119 -18.65 -1.43 -16.39
C SER A 119 -20.16 -1.64 -16.50
N HIS A 120 -20.58 -2.90 -16.47
CA HIS A 120 -21.94 -3.37 -16.57
C HIS A 120 -22.19 -4.57 -15.65
N ILE A 121 -23.37 -4.68 -15.05
CA ILE A 121 -23.71 -5.77 -14.10
C ILE A 121 -23.62 -7.16 -14.73
N ASN A 122 -23.89 -7.30 -16.03
CA ASN A 122 -23.72 -8.57 -16.77
C ASN A 122 -22.32 -9.17 -16.65
N GLU A 123 -21.30 -8.36 -16.42
CA GLU A 123 -19.92 -8.83 -16.22
C GLU A 123 -19.75 -9.59 -14.88
N SER A 124 -20.76 -9.64 -14.01
CA SER A 124 -20.75 -10.44 -12.77
C SER A 124 -21.57 -11.74 -12.82
N PHE A 125 -22.07 -12.14 -13.98
CA PHE A 125 -22.87 -13.36 -14.16
C PHE A 125 -22.05 -14.43 -14.90
N ASP A 126 -21.07 -15.00 -14.21
CA ASP A 126 -20.28 -16.14 -14.70
C ASP A 126 -21.04 -17.48 -14.55
N ASP A 127 -20.66 -18.50 -15.33
CA ASP A 127 -21.37 -19.80 -15.42
C ASP A 127 -21.45 -20.59 -14.10
N ASP A 128 -20.60 -20.27 -13.12
CA ASP A 128 -20.53 -20.90 -11.80
C ASP A 128 -21.16 -20.07 -10.67
N VAL A 129 -21.88 -18.98 -11.00
CA VAL A 129 -22.54 -18.09 -10.04
C VAL A 129 -24.06 -18.26 -10.07
N ASP A 130 -24.63 -18.80 -8.99
CA ASP A 130 -26.08 -18.98 -8.86
C ASP A 130 -26.84 -17.69 -8.54
N ILE A 131 -26.22 -16.75 -7.80
CA ILE A 131 -26.87 -15.51 -7.31
C ILE A 131 -25.91 -14.33 -7.36
N VAL A 132 -26.36 -13.22 -7.96
CA VAL A 132 -25.68 -11.92 -7.93
C VAL A 132 -26.46 -10.94 -7.05
N VAL A 133 -25.80 -10.38 -6.04
CA VAL A 133 -26.38 -9.34 -5.16
C VAL A 133 -25.72 -8.00 -5.45
N ASN A 134 -26.50 -7.06 -6.00
CA ASN A 134 -26.00 -5.73 -6.35
C ASN A 134 -26.09 -4.75 -5.15
N CYS A 135 -24.94 -4.23 -4.72
CA CYS A 135 -24.81 -3.29 -3.60
C CYS A 135 -24.11 -1.97 -4.00
N THR A 136 -24.22 -1.52 -5.25
CA THR A 136 -23.41 -0.40 -5.78
C THR A 136 -23.73 1.01 -5.23
N GLY A 137 -24.66 1.12 -4.27
CA GLY A 137 -24.99 2.37 -3.59
C GLY A 137 -25.21 3.53 -4.57
N ILE A 138 -24.51 4.65 -4.37
CA ILE A 138 -24.67 5.86 -5.19
C ILE A 138 -24.34 5.64 -6.69
N ASN A 139 -23.49 4.64 -7.00
CA ASN A 139 -23.08 4.32 -8.37
C ASN A 139 -24.17 3.52 -9.11
N ALA A 140 -25.21 3.01 -8.42
CA ALA A 140 -26.33 2.33 -9.06
C ALA A 140 -27.00 3.20 -10.14
N ARG A 141 -26.98 4.53 -9.99
CA ARG A 141 -27.53 5.48 -10.96
C ARG A 141 -26.83 5.43 -12.32
N THR A 142 -25.53 5.11 -12.34
CA THR A 142 -24.70 5.19 -13.55
C THR A 142 -24.05 3.87 -13.96
N PHE A 143 -24.17 2.83 -13.12
CA PHE A 143 -23.62 1.51 -13.41
C PHE A 143 -24.44 0.79 -14.48
N GLY A 144 -23.79 0.29 -15.52
CA GLY A 144 -24.44 -0.30 -16.68
C GLY A 144 -25.33 -1.48 -16.32
N GLY A 145 -26.59 -1.48 -16.79
CA GLY A 145 -27.56 -2.53 -16.50
C GLY A 145 -28.26 -2.40 -15.14
N VAL A 146 -27.87 -1.42 -14.32
CA VAL A 146 -28.57 -1.05 -13.08
C VAL A 146 -29.30 0.28 -13.28
N GLN A 147 -28.56 1.34 -13.63
CA GLN A 147 -29.07 2.69 -13.93
C GLN A 147 -30.28 3.13 -13.08
N ASP A 148 -30.18 2.99 -11.75
CA ASP A 148 -31.27 3.27 -10.83
C ASP A 148 -31.52 4.78 -10.68
N GLU A 149 -32.59 5.25 -11.32
CA GLU A 149 -33.02 6.66 -11.30
C GLU A 149 -33.67 7.08 -9.96
N LYS A 150 -34.00 6.14 -9.08
CA LYS A 150 -34.71 6.38 -7.81
C LYS A 150 -33.78 6.49 -6.60
N LEU A 151 -32.48 6.47 -6.82
CA LEU A 151 -31.48 6.66 -5.77
C LEU A 151 -31.76 7.97 -5.00
N CYS A 152 -31.90 7.89 -3.68
CA CYS A 152 -32.25 8.98 -2.76
C CYS A 152 -31.00 9.78 -2.29
N PRO A 153 -30.61 10.90 -2.94
CA PRO A 153 -29.49 11.73 -2.49
C PRO A 153 -29.72 12.41 -1.13
N GLU A 154 -30.96 12.41 -0.62
CA GLU A 154 -31.38 13.14 0.58
C GLU A 154 -30.76 12.61 1.88
N LEU A 155 -30.27 11.36 1.90
CA LEU A 155 -29.56 10.78 3.05
C LEU A 155 -28.25 11.51 3.40
N THR A 156 -27.67 12.22 2.43
CA THR A 156 -26.50 13.10 2.66
C THR A 156 -26.89 14.56 2.90
N LEU A 157 -28.19 14.85 3.02
CA LEU A 157 -28.76 16.20 3.07
C LEU A 157 -28.24 17.14 1.95
N GLY A 158 -27.77 16.57 0.84
CA GLY A 158 -27.18 17.32 -0.27
C GLY A 158 -25.77 17.88 -0.02
N VAL A 159 -25.08 17.50 1.05
CA VAL A 159 -23.80 18.13 1.48
C VAL A 159 -22.58 17.19 1.53
N SER A 160 -22.63 16.01 0.89
CA SER A 160 -21.51 15.05 0.88
C SER A 160 -21.16 14.54 2.30
N THR A 161 -20.21 13.62 2.42
CA THR A 161 -19.70 13.06 3.70
C THR A 161 -19.14 14.12 4.65
N HIS A 162 -18.94 15.35 4.16
CA HIS A 162 -18.49 16.52 4.91
C HIS A 162 -19.47 17.01 5.98
N ALA A 163 -20.75 16.64 5.89
CA ALA A 163 -21.75 17.00 6.91
C ALA A 163 -21.73 16.10 8.16
N LEU A 164 -20.90 15.06 8.16
CA LEU A 164 -20.79 14.13 9.28
C LEU A 164 -19.88 14.70 10.37
N LYS A 165 -20.39 14.75 11.60
CA LYS A 165 -19.63 15.17 12.79
C LYS A 165 -18.67 14.05 13.20
N ILE A 166 -17.36 14.27 13.05
CA ILE A 166 -16.34 13.33 13.53
C ILE A 166 -16.27 13.40 15.06
N ILE A 167 -16.55 12.27 15.73
CA ILE A 167 -16.69 12.20 17.20
C ILE A 167 -15.34 11.94 17.88
N SER A 168 -14.40 11.28 17.21
CA SER A 168 -13.02 11.08 17.69
C SER A 168 -12.08 10.67 16.56
N HIS A 169 -10.81 11.10 16.62
CA HIS A 169 -9.75 10.57 15.75
C HIS A 169 -9.00 9.46 16.49
N ASN A 170 -9.23 8.20 16.12
CA ASN A 170 -8.57 7.03 16.71
C ASN A 170 -7.41 6.48 15.86
N VAL A 171 -6.89 7.30 14.95
CA VAL A 171 -5.79 6.94 14.05
C VAL A 171 -4.44 7.34 14.64
N GLY A 172 -3.51 6.39 14.68
CA GLY A 172 -2.10 6.67 14.99
C GLY A 172 -1.55 7.70 14.01
N ARG A 173 -0.72 8.63 14.50
CA ARG A 173 -0.05 9.59 13.64
C ARG A 173 0.92 8.83 12.73
N GLN A 174 0.69 8.87 11.43
CA GLN A 174 1.63 8.38 10.41
C GLN A 174 2.42 9.58 9.86
N PRO A 175 3.53 9.98 10.49
CA PRO A 175 4.29 11.14 10.02
C PRO A 175 4.88 10.85 8.64
N THR A 176 4.40 11.55 7.62
CA THR A 176 5.02 11.58 6.29
C THR A 176 6.18 12.57 6.30
N ARG A 177 7.33 12.19 5.76
CA ARG A 177 8.50 13.07 5.65
C ARG A 177 8.33 14.06 4.49
N ILE A 178 8.56 15.34 4.75
CA ILE A 178 8.67 16.36 3.70
C ILE A 178 9.82 15.98 2.76
N GLY A 179 9.53 15.89 1.45
CA GLY A 179 10.48 15.43 0.43
C GLY A 179 10.46 13.92 0.16
N GLY A 180 9.53 13.18 0.78
CA GLY A 180 9.32 11.76 0.51
C GLY A 180 10.31 10.83 1.21
N ILE A 181 10.36 9.58 0.74
CA ILE A 181 11.19 8.51 1.30
C ILE A 181 12.67 8.92 1.23
N ARG A 182 13.40 8.78 2.33
CA ARG A 182 14.86 9.01 2.38
C ARG A 182 15.59 7.74 1.98
N LEU A 183 16.24 7.75 0.83
CA LEU A 183 17.22 6.75 0.41
C LEU A 183 18.48 7.48 -0.02
N GLU A 184 19.56 7.30 0.75
CA GLU A 184 20.84 7.94 0.49
C GLU A 184 21.96 6.93 0.74
N ILE A 185 23.01 7.04 -0.08
CA ILE A 185 24.24 6.29 0.12
C ILE A 185 25.14 7.17 0.98
N GLU A 186 25.54 6.68 2.14
CA GLU A 186 26.46 7.38 3.01
C GLU A 186 27.79 6.63 3.08
N ILE A 187 28.89 7.30 2.71
CA ILE A 187 30.22 6.69 2.77
C ILE A 187 30.96 7.22 4.00
N ARG A 188 31.28 6.33 4.94
CA ARG A 188 32.10 6.64 6.13
C ARG A 188 33.36 5.78 6.18
N LYS A 189 34.40 6.25 6.86
CA LYS A 189 35.57 5.41 7.17
C LYS A 189 35.39 4.73 8.53
N ASN A 190 35.69 3.45 8.62
CA ASN A 190 35.80 2.78 9.91
C ASN A 190 37.13 3.12 10.61
N ASP A 191 37.30 2.65 11.84
CA ASP A 191 38.52 2.87 12.66
C ASP A 191 39.81 2.34 12.01
N LYS A 192 39.69 1.50 10.97
CA LYS A 192 40.80 0.96 10.18
C LYS A 192 41.01 1.71 8.85
N GLY A 193 40.36 2.85 8.66
CA GLY A 193 40.45 3.69 7.46
C GLY A 193 39.73 3.14 6.22
N LYS A 194 39.00 2.02 6.33
CA LYS A 194 38.26 1.41 5.22
C LYS A 194 36.94 2.14 4.99
N ASN A 195 36.65 2.46 3.73
CA ASN A 195 35.34 2.99 3.33
C ASN A 195 34.24 1.93 3.54
N ILE A 196 33.21 2.34 4.27
CA ILE A 196 31.93 1.67 4.47
C ILE A 196 30.93 2.50 3.66
N ILE A 197 30.16 1.82 2.81
CA ILE A 197 29.13 2.37 1.93
C ILE A 197 27.78 1.88 2.45
#